data_AF-A0A3L7YW88-F1
#
_entry.id   AF-A0A3L7YW88-F1
#
_cell.length_a   1.000
_cell.length_b   1.000
_cell.length_c   1.000
_cell.angle_alpha   90.00
_cell.angle_beta   90.00
_cell.angle_gamma   90.00
#
_symmetry.space_group_name_H-M   'P 1'
#
loop_
_entity.id
_entity.type
_entity.pdbx_description
1 polymer ?
#
loop_
_entity_poly.entity_id
_entity_poly.type
_entity_poly.pdbx_seq_one_letter_code
_entity_poly.pdbx_strand_id
1 'polypeptide(L)'
;MVRAGWVVLGIALLSAVLVLPFLGAFTPPVVSGPGEMPVGFVSQRSLLTQFVQFWGLQIAWVVPVLWIVGTTLSHPPNASIRRFSVPIGATLFAGLIALLELRGAGTYAFSVALAGLSIYGALQAVFPRDPRLDPDDEPSTAHGSVVRENLPGGRGVGFALAVLGTAFVLLAVCEVFYIRDFYGGSLRRMNTVFKLYYQSWMMIGLAGGPLAYWVARRTLESSREFARQGSQFLQRLGVSAIATLGVALIAGMLVYPMRVTGLRTNAFANDPVLDGMDWMRKFHPEDYAAARWLSENGVEDAGTRTPVVLEASGGPYSEFARFSTQSGFPTVLGWDQHERLWRGDRINPEIERRKRDVEIIYRTQTVPEARQLLESYGVTFVVVGYLERQAYGGPGLSKFDAPEMGLTEAFREGQTAVYSTGIAPLSRDGANGQVPAVQNSK
;
A
#
# COMPACT_ATOMS: atom_id res chain seq x y z
N MET A 1 25.52 25.01 -16.68
CA MET A 1 25.27 23.55 -16.56
C MET A 1 26.14 22.89 -15.51
N VAL A 2 27.47 23.13 -15.48
CA VAL A 2 28.42 22.50 -14.53
C VAL A 2 28.02 22.68 -13.04
N ARG A 3 27.65 23.89 -12.60
CA ARG A 3 27.22 24.14 -11.21
C ARG A 3 25.94 23.39 -10.80
N ALA A 4 24.99 23.24 -11.71
CA ALA A 4 23.76 22.48 -11.45
C ALA A 4 24.05 20.96 -11.35
N GLY A 5 24.98 20.46 -12.16
CA GLY A 5 25.44 19.06 -12.08
C GLY A 5 26.07 18.74 -10.72
N TRP A 6 26.90 19.63 -10.19
CA TRP A 6 27.49 19.47 -8.86
C TRP A 6 26.46 19.49 -7.73
N VAL A 7 25.42 20.33 -7.84
CA VAL A 7 24.32 20.34 -6.86
C VAL A 7 23.53 19.04 -6.90
N VAL A 8 23.17 18.54 -8.10
CA VAL A 8 22.45 17.25 -8.25
C VAL A 8 23.28 16.09 -7.71
N LEU A 9 24.57 16.05 -8.03
CA LEU A 9 25.47 15.02 -7.53
C LEU A 9 25.61 15.09 -6.00
N GLY A 10 25.75 16.30 -5.44
CA GLY A 10 25.80 16.53 -4.00
C GLY A 10 24.53 16.06 -3.29
N ILE A 11 23.35 16.35 -3.84
CA ILE A 11 22.06 15.87 -3.31
C ILE A 11 21.97 14.35 -3.41
N ALA A 12 22.38 13.74 -4.53
CA ALA A 12 22.35 12.29 -4.70
C ALA A 12 23.28 11.58 -3.71
N LEU A 13 24.50 12.08 -3.52
CA LEU A 13 25.45 11.56 -2.54
C LEU A 13 24.92 11.72 -1.11
N LEU A 14 24.41 12.90 -0.76
CA LEU A 14 23.81 13.13 0.56
C LEU A 14 22.63 12.18 0.80
N SER A 15 21.76 12.00 -0.19
CA SER A 15 20.62 11.07 -0.11
C SER A 15 21.10 9.63 0.10
N ALA A 16 22.14 9.20 -0.61
CA ALA A 16 22.74 7.88 -0.43
C ALA A 16 23.29 7.71 1.00
N VAL A 17 24.06 8.70 1.49
CA VAL A 17 24.62 8.69 2.86
C VAL A 17 23.53 8.63 3.92
N LEU A 18 22.44 9.41 3.77
CA LEU A 18 21.32 9.41 4.70
C LEU A 18 20.55 8.08 4.73
N VAL A 19 20.61 7.29 3.66
CA VAL A 19 19.96 5.98 3.56
C VAL A 19 20.88 4.84 4.04
N LEU A 20 22.20 5.04 4.15
CA LEU A 20 23.14 4.00 4.60
C LEU A 20 22.81 3.38 5.97
N PRO A 21 22.46 4.14 7.03
CA PRO A 21 22.10 3.55 8.32
C PRO A 21 20.89 2.63 8.21
N PHE A 22 19.90 3.02 7.39
CA PHE A 22 18.75 2.17 7.09
C PHE A 22 19.20 0.90 6.38
N LEU A 23 20.00 0.98 5.32
CA LEU A 23 20.47 -0.21 4.59
C LEU A 23 21.33 -1.15 5.45
N GLY A 24 22.09 -0.61 6.41
CA GLY A 24 22.92 -1.39 7.32
C GLY A 24 22.14 -2.12 8.41
N ALA A 25 20.97 -1.59 8.82
CA ALA A 25 20.14 -2.19 9.87
C ALA A 25 18.86 -2.88 9.33
N PHE A 26 18.49 -2.61 8.08
CA PHE A 26 17.26 -3.12 7.48
C PHE A 26 17.35 -4.63 7.25
N THR A 27 16.53 -5.37 7.99
CA THR A 27 16.30 -6.78 7.72
C THR A 27 15.02 -6.89 6.89
N PRO A 28 15.08 -7.23 5.60
CA PRO A 28 13.89 -7.35 4.80
C PRO A 28 13.01 -8.48 5.35
N PRO A 29 11.67 -8.32 5.40
CA PRO A 29 10.74 -9.40 5.74
C PRO A 29 10.59 -10.43 4.60
N VAL A 30 11.59 -10.51 3.73
CA VAL A 30 11.59 -11.30 2.50
C VAL A 30 12.08 -12.70 2.81
N VAL A 31 11.25 -13.70 2.51
CA VAL A 31 11.45 -15.12 2.84
C VAL A 31 12.29 -15.85 1.80
N SER A 32 13.15 -15.13 1.06
CA SER A 32 14.08 -15.80 0.14
C SER A 32 15.13 -16.53 0.97
N GLY A 33 15.26 -17.85 0.77
CA GLY A 33 16.32 -18.64 1.38
C GLY A 33 17.71 -18.08 1.04
N PRO A 34 18.77 -18.45 1.78
CA PRO A 34 20.13 -18.00 1.48
C PRO A 34 20.49 -18.30 0.02
N GLY A 35 20.79 -17.25 -0.76
CA GLY A 35 21.11 -17.35 -2.18
C GLY A 35 19.92 -17.33 -3.15
N GLU A 36 18.67 -17.27 -2.67
CA GLU A 36 17.51 -17.06 -3.52
C GLU A 36 17.30 -15.58 -3.86
N MET A 37 16.80 -15.31 -5.07
CA MET A 37 16.41 -13.95 -5.44
C MET A 37 15.17 -13.52 -4.63
N PRO A 38 15.18 -12.31 -4.05
CA PRO A 38 14.04 -11.76 -3.29
C PRO A 38 12.82 -11.41 -4.17
N VAL A 39 12.91 -11.70 -5.47
CA VAL A 39 11.91 -11.38 -6.49
C VAL A 39 11.40 -12.67 -7.12
N GLY A 40 10.08 -12.81 -7.22
CA GLY A 40 9.40 -13.84 -7.99
C GLY A 40 8.80 -13.30 -9.28
N PHE A 41 8.52 -14.21 -10.21
CA PHE A 41 7.85 -13.89 -11.48
C PHE A 41 6.35 -14.14 -11.39
N VAL A 42 5.57 -13.18 -11.89
CA VAL A 42 4.11 -13.26 -11.91
C VAL A 42 3.67 -14.27 -12.97
N SER A 43 3.11 -15.39 -12.52
CA SER A 43 2.54 -16.42 -13.40
C SER A 43 1.08 -16.18 -13.77
N GLN A 44 0.34 -15.46 -12.91
CA GLN A 44 -1.05 -15.06 -13.14
C GLN A 44 -1.16 -13.54 -13.09
N ARG A 45 -1.40 -12.94 -14.25
CA ARG A 45 -1.54 -11.50 -14.42
C ARG A 45 -2.95 -11.03 -14.11
N SER A 46 -3.08 -9.74 -13.85
CA SER A 46 -4.36 -9.09 -13.63
C SER A 46 -5.18 -9.11 -14.92
N LEU A 47 -6.46 -9.45 -14.81
CA LEU A 47 -7.40 -9.29 -15.93
C LEU A 47 -7.54 -7.80 -16.27
N LEU A 48 -7.54 -7.47 -17.56
CA LEU A 48 -7.66 -6.10 -18.02
C LEU A 48 -8.98 -5.47 -17.54
N THR A 49 -10.05 -6.24 -17.45
CA THR A 49 -11.35 -5.78 -16.94
C THR A 49 -11.26 -5.33 -15.48
N GLN A 50 -10.59 -6.11 -14.62
CA GLN A 50 -10.37 -5.76 -13.21
C GLN A 50 -9.42 -4.57 -13.08
N PHE A 51 -8.39 -4.52 -13.91
CA PHE A 51 -7.46 -3.40 -13.95
C PHE A 51 -8.16 -2.10 -14.32
N VAL A 52 -9.00 -2.11 -15.37
CA VAL A 52 -9.79 -0.94 -15.81
C VAL A 52 -10.88 -0.59 -14.82
N GLN A 53 -11.45 -1.55 -14.08
CA GLN A 53 -12.38 -1.25 -12.99
C GLN A 53 -11.71 -0.37 -11.91
N PHE A 54 -10.43 -0.60 -11.62
CA PHE A 54 -9.70 0.16 -10.61
C PHE A 54 -9.09 1.46 -11.16
N TRP A 55 -8.47 1.41 -12.33
CA TRP A 55 -7.69 2.50 -12.93
C TRP A 55 -8.42 3.28 -14.02
N GLY A 56 -9.59 2.82 -14.45
CA GLY A 56 -10.25 3.30 -15.66
C GLY A 56 -10.55 4.80 -15.65
N LEU A 57 -10.98 5.36 -14.52
CA LEU A 57 -11.24 6.79 -14.40
C LEU A 57 -9.95 7.62 -14.49
N GLN A 58 -8.89 7.18 -13.83
CA GLN A 58 -7.58 7.83 -13.84
C GLN A 58 -6.94 7.74 -15.23
N ILE A 59 -7.07 6.59 -15.90
CA ILE A 59 -6.60 6.39 -17.26
C ILE A 59 -7.41 7.24 -18.24
N ALA A 60 -8.75 7.25 -18.13
CA ALA A 60 -9.60 8.10 -18.96
C ALA A 60 -9.27 9.59 -18.81
N TRP A 61 -8.84 10.02 -17.62
CA TRP A 61 -8.37 11.39 -17.36
C TRP A 61 -7.08 11.75 -18.11
N VAL A 62 -6.13 10.82 -18.24
CA VAL A 62 -4.82 11.09 -18.86
C VAL A 62 -4.73 10.67 -20.33
N VAL A 63 -5.62 9.81 -20.82
CA VAL A 63 -5.64 9.38 -22.24
C VAL A 63 -5.74 10.56 -23.22
N PRO A 64 -6.56 11.61 -23.00
CA PRO A 64 -6.57 12.78 -23.87
C PRO A 64 -5.21 13.49 -23.96
N VAL A 65 -4.46 13.52 -22.86
CA VAL A 65 -3.10 14.08 -22.82
C VAL A 65 -2.19 13.25 -23.73
N LEU A 66 -2.17 11.94 -23.53
CA LEU A 66 -1.33 11.01 -24.28
C LEU A 66 -1.71 10.96 -25.77
N TRP A 67 -2.99 11.13 -26.08
CA TRP A 67 -3.48 11.31 -27.44
C TRP A 67 -2.91 12.56 -28.10
N ILE A 68 -2.98 13.71 -27.42
CA ILE A 68 -2.42 14.97 -27.94
C ILE A 68 -0.91 14.85 -28.11
N VAL A 69 -0.22 14.22 -27.16
CA VAL A 69 1.22 13.91 -27.28
C VAL A 69 1.48 13.06 -28.52
N GLY A 70 0.81 11.92 -28.67
CA GLY A 70 1.00 11.01 -29.81
C GLY A 70 0.69 11.66 -31.16
N THR A 71 -0.39 12.43 -31.25
CA THR A 71 -0.78 13.13 -32.49
C THR A 71 0.11 14.32 -32.83
N THR A 72 0.61 15.04 -31.83
CA THR A 72 1.61 16.11 -32.03
C THR A 72 2.93 15.51 -32.51
N LEU A 73 3.29 14.30 -32.07
CA LEU A 73 4.56 13.67 -32.41
C LEU A 73 4.54 12.87 -33.72
N SER A 74 3.40 12.31 -34.13
CA SER A 74 3.30 11.39 -35.29
C SER A 74 3.33 12.04 -36.68
N HIS A 75 3.32 13.38 -36.79
CA HIS A 75 3.53 14.18 -38.01
C HIS A 75 3.12 13.51 -39.35
N PRO A 76 1.84 13.13 -39.56
CA PRO A 76 1.40 12.60 -40.84
C PRO A 76 1.52 13.65 -41.96
N PRO A 77 1.87 13.24 -43.20
CA PRO A 77 2.28 14.14 -44.28
C PRO A 77 1.19 15.13 -44.76
N ASN A 78 -0.09 14.90 -44.43
CA ASN A 78 -1.13 15.91 -44.62
C ASN A 78 -2.27 15.78 -43.58
N ALA A 79 -3.07 16.84 -43.46
CA ALA A 79 -4.17 16.93 -42.51
C ALA A 79 -5.29 15.91 -42.76
N SER A 80 -5.49 15.48 -44.00
CA SER A 80 -6.48 14.46 -44.37
C SER A 80 -6.07 13.08 -43.87
N ILE A 81 -4.80 12.69 -44.06
CA ILE A 81 -4.23 11.45 -43.56
C ILE A 81 -4.26 11.45 -42.03
N ARG A 82 -3.97 12.58 -41.37
CA ARG A 82 -4.08 12.72 -39.90
C ARG A 82 -5.48 12.40 -39.37
N ARG A 83 -6.53 12.80 -40.10
CA ARG A 83 -7.93 12.56 -39.68
C ARG A 83 -8.30 11.08 -39.67
N PHE A 84 -7.66 10.26 -40.50
CA PHE A 84 -7.94 8.82 -40.61
C PHE A 84 -6.91 7.93 -39.92
N SER A 85 -5.62 8.28 -39.95
CA SER A 85 -4.54 7.47 -39.38
C SER A 85 -4.66 7.28 -37.88
N VAL A 86 -5.17 8.29 -37.20
CA VAL A 86 -5.31 8.34 -35.74
C VAL A 86 -6.42 7.41 -35.23
N PRO A 87 -7.69 7.47 -35.71
CA PRO A 87 -8.72 6.51 -35.30
C PRO A 87 -8.42 5.08 -35.74
N ILE A 88 -7.78 4.89 -36.91
CA ILE A 88 -7.31 3.57 -37.36
C ILE A 88 -6.27 3.03 -36.39
N GLY A 89 -5.24 3.81 -36.06
CA GLY A 89 -4.20 3.43 -35.10
C GLY A 89 -4.78 3.11 -33.72
N ALA A 90 -5.74 3.89 -33.24
CA ALA A 90 -6.44 3.64 -31.98
C ALA A 90 -7.21 2.31 -32.00
N THR A 91 -7.88 2.01 -33.11
CA THR A 91 -8.64 0.77 -33.31
C THR A 91 -7.71 -0.44 -33.37
N LEU A 92 -6.61 -0.32 -34.12
CA LEU A 92 -5.59 -1.37 -34.20
C LEU A 92 -4.92 -1.60 -32.85
N PHE A 93 -4.64 -0.54 -32.09
CA PHE A 93 -4.11 -0.64 -30.74
C PHE A 93 -5.11 -1.35 -29.81
N ALA A 94 -6.38 -0.95 -29.81
CA ALA A 94 -7.42 -1.61 -29.02
C ALA A 94 -7.56 -3.10 -29.40
N GLY A 95 -7.53 -3.42 -30.70
CA GLY A 95 -7.52 -4.79 -31.20
C GLY A 95 -6.30 -5.59 -30.74
N LEU A 96 -5.10 -5.00 -30.77
CA LEU A 96 -3.88 -5.64 -30.26
C LEU A 96 -3.96 -5.90 -28.75
N ILE A 97 -4.43 -4.93 -27.96
CA ILE A 97 -4.60 -5.11 -26.51
C ILE A 97 -5.63 -6.21 -26.22
N ALA A 98 -6.75 -6.25 -26.96
CA ALA A 98 -7.75 -7.32 -26.84
C ALA A 98 -7.16 -8.69 -27.19
N LEU A 99 -6.36 -8.80 -28.25
CA LEU A 99 -5.67 -10.05 -28.62
C LEU A 99 -4.64 -10.47 -27.56
N LEU A 100 -3.89 -9.53 -26.99
CA LEU A 100 -2.94 -9.81 -25.91
C LEU A 100 -3.65 -10.18 -24.61
N GLU A 101 -4.84 -9.66 -24.36
CA GLU A 101 -5.68 -10.08 -23.23
C GLU A 101 -6.12 -11.54 -23.33
N LEU A 102 -6.41 -12.04 -24.54
CA LEU A 102 -6.67 -13.48 -24.74
C LEU A 102 -5.47 -14.37 -24.37
N ARG A 103 -4.27 -13.79 -24.28
CA ARG A 103 -3.04 -14.46 -23.84
C ARG A 103 -2.64 -14.11 -22.40
N GLY A 104 -3.52 -13.42 -21.65
CA GLY A 104 -3.26 -12.96 -20.28
C GLY A 104 -2.22 -11.84 -20.18
N ALA A 105 -1.91 -11.14 -21.26
CA ALA A 105 -0.90 -10.08 -21.31
C ALA A 105 -1.48 -8.67 -21.52
N GLY A 106 -2.82 -8.52 -21.56
CA GLY A 106 -3.46 -7.24 -21.90
C GLY A 106 -3.15 -6.13 -20.90
N THR A 107 -3.29 -6.38 -19.59
CA THR A 107 -2.94 -5.39 -18.55
C THR A 107 -1.48 -4.92 -18.63
N TYR A 108 -0.55 -5.88 -18.78
CA TYR A 108 0.87 -5.58 -18.91
C TYR A 108 1.15 -4.74 -20.16
N ALA A 109 0.67 -5.20 -21.33
CA ALA A 109 0.89 -4.52 -22.59
C ALA A 109 0.28 -3.11 -22.59
N PHE A 110 -0.91 -2.96 -22.02
CA PHE A 110 -1.58 -1.68 -21.88
C PHE A 110 -0.78 -0.71 -21.00
N SER A 111 -0.32 -1.18 -19.84
CA SER A 111 0.50 -0.37 -18.92
C SER A 111 1.84 0.02 -19.57
N VAL A 112 2.50 -0.90 -20.29
CA VAL A 112 3.75 -0.62 -21.03
C VAL A 112 3.52 0.41 -22.14
N ALA A 113 2.41 0.32 -22.88
CA ALA A 113 2.10 1.29 -23.92
C ALA A 113 1.89 2.70 -23.36
N LEU A 114 1.13 2.82 -22.26
CA LEU A 114 0.92 4.11 -21.59
C LEU A 114 2.23 4.66 -21.00
N ALA A 115 3.06 3.81 -20.40
CA ALA A 115 4.39 4.17 -19.93
C ALA A 115 5.28 4.68 -21.07
N GLY A 116 5.37 3.92 -22.15
CA GLY A 116 6.20 4.24 -23.32
C GLY A 116 5.80 5.56 -23.96
N LEU A 117 4.50 5.79 -24.16
CA LEU A 117 3.98 7.03 -24.74
C LEU A 117 4.25 8.24 -23.83
N SER A 118 4.08 8.07 -22.51
CA SER A 118 4.36 9.13 -21.52
C SER A 118 5.85 9.47 -21.47
N ILE A 119 6.73 8.47 -21.37
CA ILE A 119 8.19 8.65 -21.33
C ILE A 119 8.68 9.25 -22.65
N TYR A 120 8.18 8.77 -23.78
CA TYR A 120 8.51 9.33 -25.09
C TYR A 120 8.13 10.81 -25.18
N GLY A 121 6.90 11.17 -24.77
CA GLY A 121 6.47 12.56 -24.70
C GLY A 121 7.34 13.41 -23.76
N ALA A 122 7.74 12.86 -22.61
CA ALA A 122 8.64 13.53 -21.67
C ALA A 122 10.00 13.84 -22.30
N LEU A 123 10.60 12.87 -23.00
CA LEU A 123 11.87 13.04 -23.69
C LEU A 123 11.79 14.12 -24.78
N GLN A 124 10.71 14.13 -25.57
CA GLN A 124 10.51 15.13 -26.61
C GLN A 124 10.27 16.55 -26.05
N ALA A 125 9.65 16.66 -24.87
CA ALA A 125 9.45 17.95 -24.21
C ALA A 125 10.74 18.52 -23.57
N VAL A 126 11.69 17.65 -23.18
CA VAL A 126 12.96 18.04 -22.54
C VAL A 126 14.09 18.22 -23.56
N PHE A 127 14.17 17.32 -24.53
CA PHE A 127 15.17 17.29 -25.60
C PHE A 127 14.46 17.45 -26.95
N PRO A 128 13.97 18.66 -27.25
CA PRO A 128 13.42 18.94 -28.57
C PRO A 128 14.49 18.63 -29.64
N ARG A 129 14.11 17.90 -30.70
CA ARG A 129 15.02 17.63 -31.82
C ARG A 129 15.38 18.94 -32.51
N ASP A 130 16.67 19.17 -32.76
CA ASP A 130 17.14 20.28 -33.58
C ASP A 130 16.83 19.96 -35.05
N PRO A 131 15.99 20.76 -35.74
CA PRO A 131 15.68 20.56 -37.15
C PRO A 131 16.91 20.61 -38.07
N ARG A 132 18.05 21.15 -37.60
CA ARG A 132 19.26 21.35 -38.42
C ARG A 132 20.21 20.16 -38.43
N LEU A 133 19.92 19.11 -37.66
CA LEU A 133 20.80 17.94 -37.49
C LEU A 133 20.27 16.67 -38.20
N ASP A 134 19.21 16.77 -39.00
CA ASP A 134 18.68 15.66 -39.81
C ASP A 134 19.36 15.72 -41.20
N PRO A 135 20.27 14.78 -41.54
CA PRO A 135 21.02 14.83 -42.80
C PRO A 135 20.16 14.58 -44.05
N ASP A 136 18.91 14.15 -43.88
CA ASP A 136 17.92 13.96 -44.95
C ASP A 136 17.10 15.24 -45.25
N ASP A 137 17.22 16.29 -44.44
CA ASP A 137 16.57 17.58 -44.68
C ASP A 137 17.49 18.48 -45.54
N GLU A 138 17.57 18.19 -46.84
CA GLU A 138 18.01 19.22 -47.78
C GLU A 138 17.06 20.43 -47.71
N PRO A 139 17.57 21.67 -47.76
CA PRO A 139 16.75 22.86 -47.75
C PRO A 139 16.03 23.01 -49.09
N SER A 140 14.94 22.27 -49.29
CA SER A 140 14.09 22.41 -50.47
C SER A 140 13.37 23.75 -50.41
N THR A 141 13.80 24.66 -51.27
CA THR A 141 13.23 25.97 -51.52
C THR A 141 11.96 25.87 -52.36
N ALA A 142 10.92 25.18 -51.88
CA ALA A 142 9.55 25.36 -52.41
C ALA A 142 8.51 24.60 -51.57
N HIS A 143 7.53 25.34 -51.06
CA HIS A 143 6.23 24.86 -50.56
C HIS A 143 6.24 24.03 -49.26
N GLY A 144 6.04 24.74 -48.14
CA GLY A 144 5.53 24.16 -46.90
C GLY A 144 6.60 23.49 -46.06
N SER A 145 7.52 24.27 -45.51
CA SER A 145 8.39 23.81 -44.43
C SER A 145 7.55 23.26 -43.28
N VAL A 146 7.53 21.94 -43.11
CA VAL A 146 6.95 21.28 -41.93
C VAL A 146 7.91 21.56 -40.78
N VAL A 147 7.79 22.74 -40.18
CA VAL A 147 8.47 23.05 -38.92
C VAL A 147 7.97 22.03 -37.90
N ARG A 148 8.81 21.07 -37.52
CA ARG A 148 8.53 20.09 -36.45
C ARG A 148 8.25 20.89 -35.17
N GLU A 149 6.98 20.99 -34.77
CA GLU A 149 6.60 21.70 -33.55
C GLU A 149 7.01 20.87 -32.32
N ASN A 150 7.91 21.43 -31.51
CA ASN A 150 8.20 20.88 -30.18
C ASN A 150 6.92 20.84 -29.35
N LEU A 151 6.77 19.81 -28.49
CA LEU A 151 5.67 19.71 -27.53
C LEU A 151 5.52 21.03 -26.74
N PRO A 152 4.45 21.80 -26.98
CA PRO A 152 4.31 23.11 -26.33
C PRO A 152 4.10 22.91 -24.84
N GLY A 153 4.75 23.69 -23.98
CA GLY A 153 4.70 23.54 -22.52
C GLY A 153 6.02 23.17 -21.86
N GLY A 154 7.05 22.83 -22.65
CA GLY A 154 8.44 22.75 -22.22
C GLY A 154 8.69 21.78 -21.06
N ARG A 155 9.68 22.09 -20.22
CA ARG A 155 10.16 21.20 -19.16
C ARG A 155 9.10 20.83 -18.11
N GLY A 156 8.10 21.67 -17.88
CA GLY A 156 7.03 21.40 -16.92
C GLY A 156 6.12 20.25 -17.36
N VAL A 157 5.68 20.28 -18.62
CA VAL A 157 4.92 19.17 -19.22
C VAL A 157 5.80 17.93 -19.33
N GLY A 158 7.07 18.09 -19.70
CA GLY A 158 8.03 16.99 -19.73
C GLY A 158 8.17 16.28 -18.39
N PHE A 159 8.30 17.04 -17.29
CA PHE A 159 8.33 16.48 -15.94
C PHE A 159 7.04 15.74 -15.59
N ALA A 160 5.87 16.33 -15.84
CA ALA A 160 4.59 15.69 -15.54
C ALA A 160 4.39 14.40 -16.35
N LEU A 161 4.80 14.37 -17.61
CA LEU A 161 4.79 13.16 -18.44
C LEU A 161 5.79 12.09 -17.95
N ALA A 162 6.95 12.50 -17.42
CA ALA A 162 7.89 11.58 -16.81
C ALA A 162 7.30 10.92 -15.54
N VAL A 163 6.68 11.72 -14.66
CA VAL A 163 5.97 11.20 -13.47
C VAL A 163 4.85 10.24 -13.86
N LEU A 164 4.06 10.59 -14.88
CA LEU A 164 3.01 9.74 -15.42
C LEU A 164 3.58 8.43 -15.99
N GLY A 165 4.68 8.51 -16.73
CA GLY A 165 5.39 7.35 -17.26
C GLY A 165 5.91 6.43 -16.16
N THR A 166 6.53 6.98 -15.12
CA THR A 166 6.96 6.22 -13.94
C THR A 166 5.78 5.51 -13.28
N ALA A 167 4.64 6.19 -13.11
CA ALA A 167 3.45 5.56 -12.55
C ALA A 167 3.02 4.32 -13.33
N PHE A 168 2.98 4.39 -14.67
CA PHE A 168 2.62 3.25 -15.52
C PHE A 168 3.68 2.16 -15.58
N VAL A 169 4.98 2.50 -15.47
CA VAL A 169 6.05 1.51 -15.30
C VAL A 169 5.83 0.72 -14.02
N LEU A 170 5.52 1.37 -12.91
CA LEU A 170 5.25 0.68 -11.64
C LEU A 170 4.05 -0.28 -11.77
N LEU A 171 2.99 0.12 -12.48
CA LEU A 171 1.86 -0.79 -12.77
C LEU A 171 2.29 -1.98 -13.63
N ALA A 172 3.10 -1.76 -14.67
CA ALA A 172 3.63 -2.83 -15.52
C ALA A 172 4.55 -3.79 -14.75
N VAL A 173 5.38 -3.28 -13.84
CA VAL A 173 6.27 -4.08 -12.99
C VAL A 173 5.47 -5.08 -12.15
N CYS A 174 4.32 -4.68 -11.59
CA CYS A 174 3.43 -5.58 -10.83
C CYS A 174 2.85 -6.75 -11.66
N GLU A 175 2.91 -6.68 -13.00
CA GLU A 175 2.45 -7.74 -13.90
C GLU A 175 3.57 -8.68 -14.34
N VAL A 176 4.81 -8.42 -13.93
CA VAL A 176 5.99 -9.23 -14.28
C VAL A 176 6.68 -9.75 -13.02
N PHE A 177 6.84 -8.90 -12.02
CA PHE A 177 7.61 -9.16 -10.82
C PHE A 177 6.78 -8.96 -9.56
N TYR A 178 7.11 -9.73 -8.52
CA TYR A 178 6.69 -9.46 -7.17
C TYR A 178 7.84 -9.68 -6.19
N ILE A 179 7.86 -8.92 -5.11
CA ILE A 179 8.76 -9.12 -3.99
C ILE A 179 8.21 -10.29 -3.19
N ARG A 180 9.03 -11.33 -2.98
CA ARG A 180 8.67 -12.48 -2.16
C ARG A 180 8.52 -12.02 -0.71
N ASP A 181 7.44 -12.38 -0.06
CA ASP A 181 7.25 -12.19 1.37
C ASP A 181 6.59 -13.46 1.94
N PHE A 182 6.25 -13.43 3.23
CA PHE A 182 5.63 -14.58 3.91
C PHE A 182 4.20 -14.87 3.43
N TYR A 183 3.59 -13.99 2.61
CA TYR A 183 2.32 -14.31 1.97
C TYR A 183 2.55 -15.28 0.81
N GLY A 184 1.95 -16.46 0.91
CA GLY A 184 1.98 -17.50 -0.13
C GLY A 184 0.75 -17.53 -1.03
N GLY A 185 0.67 -18.55 -1.88
CA GLY A 185 -0.55 -18.91 -2.60
C GLY A 185 -1.07 -17.79 -3.51
N SER A 186 -2.34 -17.42 -3.33
CA SER A 186 -3.02 -16.35 -4.08
C SER A 186 -2.59 -14.94 -3.65
N LEU A 187 -1.94 -14.79 -2.48
CA LEU A 187 -1.56 -13.50 -1.92
C LEU A 187 -0.09 -13.12 -2.18
N ARG A 188 0.67 -13.95 -2.90
CA ARG A 188 2.13 -13.79 -3.14
C ARG A 188 2.56 -12.42 -3.68
N ARG A 189 1.68 -11.73 -4.41
CA ARG A 189 1.96 -10.40 -4.99
C ARG A 189 1.24 -9.25 -4.29
N MET A 190 0.49 -9.54 -3.22
CA MET A 190 -0.39 -8.58 -2.54
C MET A 190 0.36 -7.32 -2.11
N ASN A 191 1.46 -7.47 -1.36
CA ASN A 191 2.23 -6.31 -0.90
C ASN A 191 2.93 -5.57 -2.03
N THR A 192 3.36 -6.26 -3.08
CA THR A 192 3.97 -5.61 -4.25
C THR A 192 2.95 -4.71 -4.94
N VAL A 193 1.78 -5.27 -5.26
CA VAL A 193 0.67 -4.54 -5.87
C VAL A 193 0.25 -3.39 -4.97
N PHE A 194 -0.05 -3.66 -3.69
CA PHE A 194 -0.49 -2.66 -2.73
C PHE A 194 0.48 -1.47 -2.62
N LYS A 195 1.77 -1.75 -2.41
CA LYS A 195 2.78 -0.69 -2.22
C LYS A 195 3.04 0.11 -3.49
N LEU A 196 3.14 -0.55 -4.66
CA LEU A 196 3.44 0.15 -5.91
C LEU A 196 2.22 0.83 -6.52
N TYR A 197 1.03 0.21 -6.47
CA TYR A 197 -0.21 0.84 -6.94
C TYR A 197 -0.50 2.11 -6.15
N TYR A 198 -0.23 2.13 -4.85
CA TYR A 198 -0.39 3.34 -4.04
C TYR A 198 0.50 4.49 -4.56
N GLN A 199 1.76 4.20 -4.91
CA GLN A 199 2.65 5.20 -5.50
C GLN A 199 2.16 5.66 -6.88
N SER A 200 1.74 4.73 -7.75
CA SER A 200 1.17 5.06 -9.06
C SER A 200 -0.06 5.96 -8.94
N TRP A 201 -0.92 5.71 -7.96
CA TRP A 201 -2.13 6.49 -7.73
C TRP A 201 -1.80 7.95 -7.39
N MET A 202 -0.87 8.16 -6.45
CA MET A 202 -0.40 9.50 -6.09
C MET A 202 0.29 10.19 -7.27
N MET A 203 1.15 9.49 -8.02
CA MET A 203 1.86 10.04 -9.18
C MET A 203 0.90 10.47 -10.30
N ILE A 204 -0.12 9.66 -10.62
CA ILE A 204 -1.13 10.01 -11.62
C ILE A 204 -1.95 11.22 -11.14
N GLY A 205 -2.30 11.30 -9.86
CA GLY A 205 -2.97 12.47 -9.29
C GLY A 205 -2.14 13.75 -9.41
N LEU A 206 -0.86 13.69 -9.05
CA LEU A 206 0.07 14.83 -9.12
C LEU A 206 0.34 15.30 -10.55
N ALA A 207 0.51 14.37 -11.50
CA ALA A 207 0.75 14.71 -12.91
C ALA A 207 -0.54 15.10 -13.64
N GLY A 208 -1.67 14.47 -13.30
CA GLY A 208 -2.93 14.57 -14.02
C GLY A 208 -3.54 15.97 -14.01
N GLY A 209 -3.44 16.71 -12.90
CA GLY A 209 -3.97 18.07 -12.81
C GLY A 209 -3.28 19.06 -13.76
N PRO A 210 -1.95 19.24 -13.66
CA PRO A 210 -1.19 20.09 -14.57
C PRO A 210 -1.35 19.70 -16.05
N LEU A 211 -1.36 18.39 -16.36
CA LEU A 211 -1.55 17.91 -17.72
C LEU A 211 -2.96 18.18 -18.25
N ALA A 212 -4.00 18.04 -17.43
CA ALA A 212 -5.36 18.39 -17.81
C ALA A 212 -5.52 19.89 -18.06
N TYR A 213 -4.91 20.74 -17.23
CA TYR A 213 -4.88 22.19 -17.46
C TYR A 213 -4.18 22.54 -18.78
N TRP A 214 -3.03 21.89 -19.04
CA TRP A 214 -2.29 22.05 -20.29
C TRP A 214 -3.14 21.66 -21.51
N VAL A 215 -3.82 20.51 -21.46
CA VAL A 215 -4.75 20.08 -22.51
C VAL A 215 -5.88 21.09 -22.68
N ALA A 216 -6.55 21.49 -21.59
CA ALA A 216 -7.65 22.44 -21.64
C ALA A 216 -7.25 23.76 -22.30
N ARG A 217 -6.08 24.31 -21.96
CA ARG A 217 -5.55 25.50 -22.61
C ARG A 217 -5.34 25.30 -24.11
N ARG A 218 -4.67 24.21 -24.49
CA ARG A 218 -4.35 23.93 -25.90
C ARG A 218 -5.61 23.74 -26.73
N THR A 219 -6.62 23.07 -26.17
CA THR A 219 -7.92 22.93 -26.82
C THR A 219 -8.64 24.27 -26.95
N LEU A 220 -8.61 25.12 -25.92
CA LEU A 220 -9.18 26.47 -26.00
C LEU A 220 -8.48 27.33 -27.05
N GLU A 221 -7.14 27.32 -27.12
CA GLU A 221 -6.34 28.04 -28.11
C GLU A 221 -6.68 27.59 -29.54
N SER A 222 -6.62 26.27 -29.81
CA SER A 222 -6.97 25.71 -31.11
C SER A 222 -8.43 25.98 -31.50
N SER A 223 -9.35 25.98 -30.53
CA SER A 223 -10.76 26.30 -30.78
C SER A 223 -10.97 27.76 -31.21
N ARG A 224 -10.17 28.70 -30.69
CA ARG A 224 -10.23 30.12 -31.06
C ARG A 224 -9.76 30.35 -32.48
N GLU A 225 -8.74 29.62 -32.92
CA GLU A 225 -8.28 29.63 -34.31
C GLU A 225 -9.34 29.06 -35.26
N PHE A 226 -9.97 27.95 -34.89
CA PHE A 226 -11.07 27.37 -35.66
C PHE A 226 -12.28 28.31 -35.77
N ALA A 227 -12.63 29.02 -34.69
CA ALA A 227 -13.73 29.99 -34.71
C ALA A 227 -13.46 31.24 -35.55
N ARG A 228 -12.18 31.59 -35.77
CA ARG A 228 -11.81 32.62 -36.74
C ARG A 228 -12.01 32.17 -38.19
N GLN A 229 -12.07 30.86 -38.43
CA GLN A 229 -12.16 30.23 -39.76
C GLN A 229 -13.50 29.49 -40.00
N GLY A 230 -14.42 29.47 -39.03
CA GLY A 230 -15.62 28.62 -39.06
C GLY A 230 -16.74 29.07 -38.11
N SER A 231 -17.71 28.18 -37.84
CA SER A 231 -18.90 28.49 -37.03
C SER A 231 -18.60 28.58 -35.52
N GLN A 232 -18.83 29.76 -34.94
CA GLN A 232 -18.70 30.01 -33.49
C GLN A 232 -19.59 29.10 -32.64
N PHE A 233 -20.71 28.62 -33.20
CA PHE A 233 -21.61 27.70 -32.50
C PHE A 233 -20.97 26.33 -32.25
N LEU A 234 -20.35 25.74 -33.28
CA LEU A 234 -19.67 24.44 -33.17
C LEU A 234 -18.47 24.51 -32.20
N GLN A 235 -17.79 25.65 -32.14
CA GLN A 235 -16.72 25.89 -31.16
C GLN A 235 -17.25 25.83 -29.73
N ARG A 236 -18.31 26.61 -29.43
CA ARG A 236 -18.91 26.65 -28.09
C ARG A 236 -19.40 25.27 -27.66
N LEU A 237 -20.02 24.53 -28.59
CA LEU A 237 -20.46 23.16 -28.35
C LEU A 237 -19.29 22.23 -28.00
N GLY A 238 -18.20 22.25 -28.78
CA GLY A 238 -17.02 21.41 -28.53
C GLY A 238 -16.33 21.69 -27.20
N VAL A 239 -16.12 22.98 -26.86
CA VAL A 239 -15.55 23.38 -25.56
C VAL A 239 -16.46 22.97 -24.41
N SER A 240 -17.78 23.16 -24.55
CA SER A 240 -18.76 22.76 -23.53
C SER A 240 -18.78 21.25 -23.32
N ALA A 241 -18.64 20.44 -24.38
CA ALA A 241 -18.60 18.99 -24.28
C ALA A 241 -17.36 18.51 -23.51
N ILE A 242 -16.18 19.08 -23.79
CA ILE A 242 -14.94 18.74 -23.08
C ILE A 242 -15.01 19.17 -21.62
N ALA A 243 -15.52 20.37 -21.34
CA ALA A 243 -15.70 20.85 -19.97
C ALA A 243 -16.67 19.93 -19.20
N THR A 244 -17.78 19.55 -19.83
CA THR A 244 -18.78 18.63 -19.25
C THR A 244 -18.16 17.25 -18.98
N LEU A 245 -17.38 16.71 -19.91
CA LEU A 245 -16.66 15.44 -19.70
C LEU A 245 -15.65 15.55 -18.55
N GLY A 246 -14.89 16.64 -18.47
CA GLY A 246 -13.96 16.89 -17.37
C GLY A 246 -14.67 16.92 -16.01
N VAL A 247 -15.79 17.64 -15.92
CA VAL A 247 -16.64 17.67 -14.71
C VAL A 247 -17.18 16.28 -14.39
N ALA A 248 -17.66 15.52 -15.38
CA ALA A 248 -18.15 14.17 -15.19
C ALA A 248 -17.07 13.21 -14.67
N LEU A 249 -15.84 13.31 -15.18
CA LEU A 249 -14.71 12.50 -14.69
C LEU A 249 -14.34 12.86 -13.25
N ILE A 250 -14.29 14.15 -12.91
CA ILE A 250 -14.05 14.60 -11.52
C ILE A 250 -15.16 14.09 -10.59
N ALA A 251 -16.42 14.26 -10.98
CA ALA A 251 -17.56 13.77 -10.22
C ALA A 251 -17.50 12.25 -10.03
N GLY A 252 -17.13 11.50 -11.08
CA GLY A 252 -16.90 10.06 -11.03
C GLY A 252 -15.79 9.67 -10.06
N MET A 253 -14.66 10.40 -10.05
CA MET A 253 -13.57 10.17 -9.10
C MET A 253 -13.98 10.41 -7.65
N LEU A 254 -14.91 11.34 -7.39
CA LEU A 254 -15.43 11.63 -6.05
C LEU A 254 -16.41 10.56 -5.53
N VAL A 255 -16.96 9.70 -6.40
CA VAL A 255 -17.88 8.63 -5.97
C VAL A 255 -17.22 7.69 -4.98
N TYR A 256 -15.98 7.27 -5.22
CA TYR A 256 -15.27 6.35 -4.33
C TYR A 256 -15.09 6.91 -2.91
N PRO A 257 -14.43 8.08 -2.69
CA PRO A 257 -14.27 8.61 -1.34
C PRO A 257 -15.62 8.88 -0.67
N MET A 258 -16.63 9.39 -1.38
CA MET A 258 -17.97 9.57 -0.80
C MET A 258 -18.60 8.25 -0.34
N ARG A 259 -18.58 7.21 -1.19
CA ARG A 259 -19.14 5.89 -0.88
C ARG A 259 -18.39 5.20 0.26
N VAL A 260 -17.06 5.24 0.23
CA VAL A 260 -16.22 4.63 1.27
C VAL A 260 -16.38 5.36 2.60
N THR A 261 -16.40 6.69 2.61
CA THR A 261 -16.68 7.47 3.82
C THR A 261 -18.05 7.12 4.37
N GLY A 262 -19.09 7.10 3.54
CA GLY A 262 -20.43 6.67 3.97
C GLY A 262 -20.46 5.25 4.54
N LEU A 263 -19.84 4.28 3.86
CA LEU A 263 -19.78 2.89 4.33
C LEU A 263 -19.02 2.75 5.66
N ARG A 264 -17.85 3.39 5.77
CA ARG A 264 -16.96 3.29 6.94
C ARG A 264 -17.49 4.03 8.16
N THR A 265 -18.30 5.06 7.97
CA THR A 265 -18.92 5.84 9.05
C THR A 265 -20.33 5.37 9.38
N ASN A 266 -20.83 4.31 8.72
CA ASN A 266 -22.24 3.92 8.78
C ASN A 266 -23.17 5.12 8.50
N ALA A 267 -22.85 5.90 7.47
CA ALA A 267 -23.49 7.17 7.11
C ALA A 267 -23.58 8.17 8.28
N PHE A 268 -22.59 8.16 9.18
CA PHE A 268 -22.59 8.96 10.40
C PHE A 268 -23.80 8.72 11.32
N ALA A 269 -24.42 7.54 11.25
CA ALA A 269 -25.56 7.19 12.08
C ALA A 269 -25.16 6.82 13.53
N ASN A 270 -23.87 6.55 13.77
CA ASN A 270 -23.35 6.24 15.10
C ASN A 270 -22.87 7.52 15.80
N ASP A 271 -22.99 7.58 17.12
CA ASP A 271 -22.44 8.69 17.92
C ASP A 271 -20.92 8.78 17.75
N PRO A 272 -20.38 9.93 17.32
CA PRO A 272 -18.94 10.10 17.18
C PRO A 272 -18.31 10.23 18.57
N VAL A 273 -17.38 9.32 18.89
CA VAL A 273 -16.62 9.31 20.14
C VAL A 273 -15.12 9.28 19.84
N LEU A 274 -14.34 9.92 20.72
CA LEU A 274 -12.88 9.86 20.69
C LEU A 274 -12.31 8.76 21.59
N ASP A 275 -13.16 8.14 22.41
CA ASP A 275 -12.78 7.03 23.27
C ASP A 275 -12.65 5.74 22.45
N GLY A 276 -11.40 5.30 22.28
CA GLY A 276 -11.04 4.08 21.56
C GLY A 276 -11.52 2.79 22.24
N MET A 277 -12.04 2.87 23.48
CA MET A 277 -12.61 1.75 24.24
C MET A 277 -14.14 1.70 24.21
N ASP A 278 -14.80 2.69 23.63
CA ASP A 278 -16.26 2.77 23.64
C ASP A 278 -16.94 1.57 22.94
N TRP A 279 -16.29 1.01 21.91
CA TRP A 279 -16.77 -0.23 21.26
C TRP A 279 -16.76 -1.40 22.25
N MET A 280 -15.70 -1.53 23.05
CA MET A 280 -15.55 -2.60 24.03
C MET A 280 -16.57 -2.41 25.15
N ARG A 281 -16.78 -1.17 25.60
CA ARG A 281 -17.83 -0.83 26.57
C ARG A 281 -19.23 -1.21 26.10
N LYS A 282 -19.53 -1.01 24.81
CA LYS A 282 -20.84 -1.29 24.20
C LYS A 282 -21.08 -2.77 23.93
N PHE A 283 -20.08 -3.47 23.41
CA PHE A 283 -20.23 -4.85 22.92
C PHE A 283 -19.69 -5.92 23.87
N HIS A 284 -18.72 -5.57 24.72
CA HIS A 284 -18.02 -6.47 25.66
C HIS A 284 -17.81 -5.81 27.03
N PRO A 285 -18.89 -5.41 27.73
CA PRO A 285 -18.79 -4.58 28.95
C PRO A 285 -17.94 -5.23 30.05
N GLU A 286 -18.03 -6.55 30.22
CA GLU A 286 -17.24 -7.31 31.22
C GLU A 286 -15.73 -7.22 30.95
N ASP A 287 -15.33 -7.38 29.68
CA ASP A 287 -13.92 -7.23 29.30
C ASP A 287 -13.48 -5.77 29.37
N TYR A 288 -14.34 -4.82 29.03
CA TYR A 288 -14.05 -3.40 29.15
C TYR A 288 -13.70 -3.04 30.59
N ALA A 289 -14.48 -3.51 31.58
CA ALA A 289 -14.18 -3.24 32.97
C ALA A 289 -12.90 -3.94 33.44
N ALA A 290 -12.63 -5.17 32.99
CA ALA A 290 -11.36 -5.85 33.26
C ALA A 290 -10.15 -5.09 32.68
N ALA A 291 -10.25 -4.59 31.45
CA ALA A 291 -9.21 -3.79 30.82
C ALA A 291 -9.01 -2.43 31.52
N ARG A 292 -10.09 -1.77 31.94
CA ARG A 292 -10.03 -0.56 32.78
C ARG A 292 -9.36 -0.85 34.11
N TRP A 293 -9.75 -1.92 34.79
CA TRP A 293 -9.17 -2.33 36.06
C TRP A 293 -7.67 -2.60 35.92
N LEU A 294 -7.24 -3.32 34.88
CA LEU A 294 -5.81 -3.53 34.58
C LEU A 294 -5.07 -2.21 34.39
N SER A 295 -5.64 -1.28 33.62
CA SER A 295 -5.02 0.04 33.37
C SER A 295 -4.93 0.91 34.62
N GLU A 296 -5.92 0.85 35.51
CA GLU A 296 -6.02 1.70 36.70
C GLU A 296 -5.27 1.13 37.91
N ASN A 297 -5.25 -0.20 38.06
CA ASN A 297 -4.78 -0.88 39.28
C ASN A 297 -3.56 -1.79 39.03
N GLY A 298 -3.35 -2.26 37.80
CA GLY A 298 -2.35 -3.30 37.51
C GLY A 298 -0.89 -2.87 37.75
N VAL A 299 -0.62 -1.57 37.85
CA VAL A 299 0.73 -1.03 38.12
C VAL A 299 1.12 -1.15 39.60
N GLU A 300 0.15 -1.14 40.52
CA GLU A 300 0.42 -1.17 41.97
C GLU A 300 1.06 -2.49 42.42
N ASP A 301 0.79 -3.59 41.69
CA ASP A 301 1.30 -4.94 41.98
C ASP A 301 2.73 -5.22 41.45
N ALA A 302 3.29 -4.39 40.55
CA ALA A 302 4.53 -4.73 39.81
C ALA A 302 5.78 -3.92 40.18
N GLY A 303 5.68 -3.00 41.15
CA GLY A 303 6.80 -2.17 41.59
C GLY A 303 7.34 -1.25 40.48
N THR A 304 8.62 -1.40 40.10
CA THR A 304 9.27 -0.56 39.06
C THR A 304 9.16 -1.13 37.64
N ARG A 305 8.51 -2.28 37.46
CA ARG A 305 8.47 -3.00 36.17
C ARG A 305 7.06 -3.01 35.60
N THR A 306 6.96 -3.02 34.28
CA THR A 306 5.67 -3.17 33.60
C THR A 306 5.15 -4.61 33.80
N PRO A 307 3.91 -4.79 34.30
CA PRO A 307 3.26 -6.10 34.39
C PRO A 307 3.22 -6.82 33.04
N VAL A 308 3.18 -8.16 33.05
CA VAL A 308 2.90 -8.95 31.85
C VAL A 308 1.50 -9.54 31.97
N VAL A 309 0.67 -9.34 30.95
CA VAL A 309 -0.69 -9.89 30.88
C VAL A 309 -0.73 -11.09 29.94
N LEU A 310 -1.16 -12.25 30.43
CA LEU A 310 -1.52 -13.37 29.58
C LEU A 310 -2.97 -13.21 29.13
N GLU A 311 -3.15 -13.23 27.82
CA GLU A 311 -4.44 -13.22 27.14
C GLU A 311 -4.37 -14.16 25.93
N ALA A 312 -5.51 -14.44 25.31
CA ALA A 312 -5.56 -15.27 24.13
C ALA A 312 -4.82 -14.63 22.94
N SER A 313 -4.08 -15.47 22.21
CA SER A 313 -3.37 -15.08 20.99
C SER A 313 -4.19 -15.43 19.76
N GLY A 314 -4.18 -14.56 18.75
CA GLY A 314 -4.92 -14.75 17.51
C GLY A 314 -4.38 -13.93 16.35
N GLY A 315 -4.99 -14.11 15.18
CA GLY A 315 -4.55 -13.42 13.95
C GLY A 315 -4.90 -11.92 13.96
N PRO A 316 -4.26 -11.12 13.08
CA PRO A 316 -4.52 -9.69 13.02
C PRO A 316 -5.92 -9.35 12.51
N TYR A 317 -6.33 -8.09 12.73
CA TYR A 317 -7.68 -7.60 12.38
C TYR A 317 -8.80 -8.38 13.08
N SER A 318 -8.51 -8.85 14.29
CA SER A 318 -9.43 -9.49 15.21
C SER A 318 -9.44 -8.74 16.54
N GLU A 319 -10.24 -9.18 17.50
CA GLU A 319 -10.29 -8.61 18.85
C GLU A 319 -9.23 -9.21 19.81
N PHE A 320 -8.38 -10.14 19.36
CA PHE A 320 -7.28 -10.67 20.16
C PHE A 320 -6.23 -9.59 20.46
N ALA A 321 -5.45 -9.77 21.53
CA ALA A 321 -4.47 -8.80 22.05
C ALA A 321 -5.10 -7.50 22.63
N ARG A 322 -6.40 -7.51 22.96
CA ARG A 322 -7.11 -6.34 23.48
C ARG A 322 -6.67 -5.94 24.88
N PHE A 323 -6.34 -6.86 25.77
CA PHE A 323 -5.99 -6.48 27.14
C PHE A 323 -4.63 -5.80 27.18
N SER A 324 -3.64 -6.32 26.45
CA SER A 324 -2.34 -5.67 26.27
C SER A 324 -2.44 -4.33 25.54
N THR A 325 -3.27 -4.24 24.50
CA THR A 325 -3.50 -2.99 23.76
C THR A 325 -4.05 -1.89 24.67
N GLN A 326 -4.96 -2.22 25.57
CA GLN A 326 -5.72 -1.23 26.35
C GLN A 326 -5.11 -0.92 27.71
N SER A 327 -4.42 -1.90 28.33
CA SER A 327 -3.68 -1.69 29.58
C SER A 327 -2.29 -1.09 29.36
N GLY A 328 -1.72 -1.24 28.16
CA GLY A 328 -0.32 -0.91 27.89
C GLY A 328 0.68 -1.95 28.42
N PHE A 329 0.20 -3.07 28.96
CA PHE A 329 1.04 -4.18 29.44
C PHE A 329 1.42 -5.10 28.29
N PRO A 330 2.68 -5.56 28.16
CA PRO A 330 3.04 -6.59 27.20
C PRO A 330 2.30 -7.90 27.48
N THR A 331 2.07 -8.66 26.41
CA THR A 331 1.57 -10.05 26.47
C THR A 331 2.62 -11.04 25.99
N VAL A 332 2.42 -12.33 26.28
CA VAL A 332 3.27 -13.42 25.79
C VAL A 332 3.30 -13.41 24.26
N LEU A 333 2.14 -13.35 23.61
CA LEU A 333 2.00 -13.25 22.15
C LEU A 333 0.67 -12.61 21.76
N GLY A 334 0.73 -11.42 21.13
CA GLY A 334 -0.43 -10.77 20.51
C GLY A 334 -0.69 -11.28 19.09
N TRP A 335 -0.73 -10.37 18.11
CA TRP A 335 -0.92 -10.74 16.69
C TRP A 335 0.35 -11.34 16.08
N ASP A 336 0.36 -12.67 15.98
CA ASP A 336 1.51 -13.45 15.50
C ASP A 336 2.03 -13.01 14.11
N GLN A 337 1.15 -12.72 13.16
CA GLN A 337 1.53 -12.27 11.82
C GLN A 337 2.24 -10.91 11.83
N HIS A 338 1.85 -9.99 12.72
CA HIS A 338 2.51 -8.68 12.82
C HIS A 338 3.91 -8.82 13.41
N GLU A 339 4.09 -9.69 14.40
CA GLU A 339 5.41 -9.98 14.95
C GLU A 339 6.38 -10.51 13.87
N ARG A 340 5.89 -11.36 12.94
CA ARG A 340 6.65 -11.84 11.77
C ARG A 340 6.98 -10.73 10.78
N LEU A 341 5.98 -9.91 10.44
CA LEU A 341 6.12 -8.78 9.51
C LEU A 341 7.25 -7.83 9.90
N TRP A 342 7.37 -7.53 11.20
CA TRP A 342 8.33 -6.55 11.70
C TRP A 342 9.72 -7.15 11.97
N ARG A 343 9.82 -8.45 12.30
CA ARG A 343 11.08 -9.07 12.74
C ARG A 343 11.70 -10.05 11.74
N GLY A 344 10.98 -10.44 10.69
CA GLY A 344 11.44 -11.35 9.64
C GLY A 344 11.51 -12.82 10.08
N ASP A 345 11.93 -13.71 9.19
CA ASP A 345 11.76 -15.16 9.41
C ASP A 345 12.49 -15.75 10.61
N ARG A 346 13.58 -15.10 11.05
CA ARG A 346 14.33 -15.51 12.24
C ARG A 346 13.47 -15.62 13.50
N ILE A 347 12.35 -14.90 13.56
CA ILE A 347 11.44 -14.90 14.71
C ILE A 347 10.41 -16.04 14.65
N ASN A 348 10.28 -16.73 13.50
CA ASN A 348 9.24 -17.75 13.31
C ASN A 348 9.30 -18.87 14.38
N PRO A 349 10.47 -19.46 14.73
CA PRO A 349 10.54 -20.50 15.77
C PRO A 349 10.10 -19.99 17.15
N GLU A 350 10.44 -18.73 17.48
CA GLU A 350 10.05 -18.07 18.74
C GLU A 350 8.53 -17.88 18.81
N ILE A 351 7.91 -17.39 17.73
CA ILE A 351 6.47 -17.18 17.66
C ILE A 351 5.72 -18.51 17.77
N GLU A 352 6.17 -19.55 17.04
CA GLU A 352 5.55 -20.88 17.13
C GLU A 352 5.67 -21.48 18.53
N ARG A 353 6.79 -21.24 19.24
CA ARG A 353 6.93 -21.67 20.63
C ARG A 353 5.95 -20.94 21.53
N ARG A 354 5.94 -19.60 21.52
CA ARG A 354 5.04 -18.80 22.35
C ARG A 354 3.57 -19.10 22.10
N LYS A 355 3.20 -19.32 20.84
CA LYS A 355 1.83 -19.70 20.46
C LYS A 355 1.41 -21.02 21.10
N ARG A 356 2.28 -22.05 21.03
CA ARG A 356 2.05 -23.32 21.71
C ARG A 356 2.01 -23.17 23.22
N ASP A 357 2.89 -22.38 23.80
CA ASP A 357 2.94 -22.20 25.26
C ASP A 357 1.68 -21.51 25.79
N VAL A 358 1.17 -20.48 25.10
CA VAL A 358 -0.12 -19.85 25.42
C VAL A 358 -1.25 -20.88 25.35
N GLU A 359 -1.27 -21.71 24.30
CA GLU A 359 -2.25 -22.78 24.16
C GLU A 359 -2.16 -23.80 25.31
N ILE A 360 -0.95 -24.23 25.68
CA ILE A 360 -0.71 -25.15 26.80
C ILE A 360 -1.22 -24.52 28.10
N ILE A 361 -0.84 -23.28 28.41
CA ILE A 361 -1.26 -22.59 29.63
C ILE A 361 -2.79 -22.58 29.74
N TYR A 362 -3.53 -22.29 28.67
CA TYR A 362 -4.99 -22.29 28.74
C TYR A 362 -5.60 -23.71 28.75
N ARG A 363 -5.05 -24.68 28.01
CA ARG A 363 -5.69 -26.00 27.80
C ARG A 363 -5.29 -27.10 28.78
N THR A 364 -4.07 -27.06 29.34
CA THR A 364 -3.64 -28.11 30.28
C THR A 364 -4.53 -28.12 31.51
N GLN A 365 -4.73 -29.31 32.09
CA GLN A 365 -5.35 -29.49 33.42
C GLN A 365 -4.29 -29.59 34.52
N THR A 366 -3.00 -29.68 34.14
CA THR A 366 -1.88 -29.86 35.06
C THR A 366 -1.41 -28.50 35.57
N VAL A 367 -1.76 -28.19 36.83
CA VAL A 367 -1.36 -26.93 37.49
C VAL A 367 0.17 -26.68 37.41
N PRO A 368 1.05 -27.65 37.74
CA PRO A 368 2.50 -27.43 37.62
C PRO A 368 2.98 -27.04 36.22
N GLU A 369 2.39 -27.60 35.16
CA GLU A 369 2.77 -27.31 33.78
C GLU A 369 2.40 -25.87 33.39
N ALA A 370 1.17 -25.45 33.72
CA ALA A 370 0.74 -24.07 33.48
C ALA A 370 1.57 -23.08 34.31
N ARG A 371 1.81 -23.37 35.59
CA ARG A 371 2.57 -22.50 36.49
C ARG A 371 4.01 -22.30 36.04
N GLN A 372 4.69 -23.36 35.60
CA GLN A 372 6.05 -23.27 35.07
C GLN A 372 6.14 -22.33 33.86
N LEU A 373 5.15 -22.35 32.97
CA LEU A 373 5.10 -21.44 31.82
C LEU A 373 4.76 -20.00 32.22
N LEU A 374 3.85 -19.79 33.19
CA LEU A 374 3.59 -18.45 33.72
C LEU A 374 4.86 -17.82 34.32
N GLU A 375 5.64 -18.61 35.05
CA GLU A 375 6.92 -18.18 35.64
C GLU A 375 7.98 -17.90 34.56
N SER A 376 8.07 -18.73 33.52
CA SER A 376 9.07 -18.55 32.44
C SER A 376 8.83 -17.29 31.61
N TYR A 377 7.59 -16.82 31.52
CA TYR A 377 7.24 -15.57 30.85
C TYR A 377 7.11 -14.37 31.81
N GLY A 378 7.20 -14.59 33.12
CA GLY A 378 6.98 -13.55 34.14
C GLY A 378 5.57 -12.97 34.09
N VAL A 379 4.55 -13.81 33.83
CA VAL A 379 3.15 -13.38 33.71
C VAL A 379 2.65 -12.91 35.07
N THR A 380 2.28 -11.63 35.17
CA THR A 380 1.74 -11.00 36.39
C THR A 380 0.23 -11.17 36.48
N PHE A 381 -0.48 -11.06 35.35
CA PHE A 381 -1.92 -11.20 35.28
C PHE A 381 -2.32 -12.24 34.25
N VAL A 382 -3.25 -13.12 34.61
CA VAL A 382 -3.92 -14.03 33.68
C VAL A 382 -5.35 -13.54 33.47
N VAL A 383 -5.74 -13.30 32.23
CA VAL A 383 -7.12 -13.00 31.88
C VAL A 383 -7.82 -14.27 31.42
N VAL A 384 -9.06 -14.45 31.88
CA VAL A 384 -9.99 -15.48 31.39
C VAL A 384 -11.31 -14.78 31.05
N GLY A 385 -11.43 -14.29 29.82
CA GLY A 385 -12.64 -13.66 29.28
C GLY A 385 -13.26 -14.46 28.15
N TYR A 386 -14.11 -13.81 27.36
CA TYR A 386 -14.84 -14.52 26.29
C TYR A 386 -13.90 -15.06 25.20
N LEU A 387 -12.84 -14.34 24.81
CA LEU A 387 -11.91 -14.80 23.76
C LEU A 387 -11.09 -16.01 24.20
N GLU A 388 -10.65 -16.03 25.46
CA GLU A 388 -9.94 -17.18 26.03
C GLU A 388 -10.85 -18.41 26.04
N ARG A 389 -12.12 -18.24 26.41
CA ARG A 389 -13.13 -19.32 26.38
C ARG A 389 -13.44 -19.76 24.94
N GLN A 390 -13.50 -18.83 24.00
CA GLN A 390 -13.75 -19.15 22.59
C GLN A 390 -12.57 -19.91 21.96
N ALA A 391 -11.33 -19.50 22.23
CA ALA A 391 -10.14 -20.08 21.63
C ALA A 391 -9.70 -21.40 22.30
N TYR A 392 -9.84 -21.48 23.63
CA TYR A 392 -9.26 -22.55 24.45
C TYR A 392 -10.25 -23.22 25.40
N GLY A 393 -11.56 -22.99 25.23
CA GLY A 393 -12.62 -23.55 26.07
C GLY A 393 -12.46 -25.06 26.30
N GLY A 394 -12.67 -25.48 27.54
CA GLY A 394 -12.49 -26.85 27.98
C GLY A 394 -12.19 -26.96 29.48
N PRO A 395 -11.96 -28.19 29.98
CA PRO A 395 -11.74 -28.44 31.41
C PRO A 395 -10.47 -27.77 31.96
N GLY A 396 -9.52 -27.42 31.08
CA GLY A 396 -8.29 -26.73 31.47
C GLY A 396 -8.53 -25.35 32.10
N LEU A 397 -9.60 -24.64 31.77
CA LEU A 397 -9.83 -23.30 32.32
C LEU A 397 -10.15 -23.32 33.82
N SER A 398 -10.78 -24.38 34.33
CA SER A 398 -11.14 -24.49 35.74
C SER A 398 -9.94 -24.50 36.69
N LYS A 399 -8.73 -24.79 36.16
CA LYS A 399 -7.50 -24.78 36.98
C LYS A 399 -7.15 -23.38 37.50
N PHE A 400 -7.60 -22.31 36.83
CA PHE A 400 -7.28 -20.95 37.25
C PHE A 400 -8.01 -20.56 38.55
N ASP A 401 -9.12 -21.25 38.86
CA ASP A 401 -9.84 -21.12 40.13
C ASP A 401 -9.30 -22.06 41.23
N ALA A 402 -8.36 -22.96 40.88
CA ALA A 402 -7.85 -23.96 41.80
C ALA A 402 -6.83 -23.33 42.79
N PRO A 403 -6.96 -23.55 44.12
CA PRO A 403 -6.02 -23.01 45.10
C PRO A 403 -4.56 -23.40 44.84
N GLU A 404 -4.34 -24.58 44.25
CA GLU A 404 -3.01 -25.09 43.89
C GLU A 404 -2.32 -24.24 42.82
N MET A 405 -3.09 -23.54 41.99
CA MET A 405 -2.56 -22.59 41.00
C MET A 405 -1.97 -21.34 41.69
N GLY A 406 -2.32 -21.09 42.96
CA GLY A 406 -1.80 -20.00 43.78
C GLY A 406 -2.04 -18.62 43.16
N LEU A 407 -3.17 -18.45 42.47
CA LEU A 407 -3.60 -17.18 41.90
C LEU A 407 -4.57 -16.47 42.86
N THR A 408 -4.53 -15.15 42.85
CA THR A 408 -5.53 -14.32 43.54
C THR A 408 -6.46 -13.70 42.50
N GLU A 409 -7.77 -13.89 42.64
CA GLU A 409 -8.75 -13.19 41.81
C GLU A 409 -8.71 -11.69 42.13
N ALA A 410 -8.13 -10.91 41.23
CA ALA A 410 -7.92 -9.48 41.43
C ALA A 410 -9.11 -8.65 40.90
N PHE A 411 -9.81 -9.17 39.90
CA PHE A 411 -11.02 -8.58 39.34
C PHE A 411 -11.92 -9.64 38.73
N ARG A 412 -13.24 -9.45 38.84
CA ARG A 412 -14.25 -10.22 38.12
C ARG A 412 -15.46 -9.36 37.79
N GLU A 413 -15.91 -9.43 36.54
CA GLU A 413 -17.23 -8.97 36.13
C GLU A 413 -17.82 -10.01 35.19
N GLY A 414 -18.99 -10.55 35.55
CA GLY A 414 -19.64 -11.62 34.81
C GLY A 414 -18.73 -12.84 34.57
N GLN A 415 -18.47 -13.17 33.30
CA GLN A 415 -17.65 -14.29 32.88
C GLN A 415 -16.16 -13.95 32.69
N THR A 416 -15.80 -12.67 32.79
CA THR A 416 -14.42 -12.21 32.67
C THR A 416 -13.77 -12.06 34.04
N ALA A 417 -12.64 -12.72 34.21
CA ALA A 417 -11.83 -12.66 35.41
C ALA A 417 -10.38 -12.29 35.10
N VAL A 418 -9.77 -11.55 36.01
CA VAL A 418 -8.34 -11.24 36.03
C VAL A 418 -7.75 -11.84 37.30
N TYR A 419 -6.77 -12.71 37.13
CA TYR A 419 -6.06 -13.37 38.22
C TYR A 419 -4.65 -12.80 38.34
N SER A 420 -4.28 -12.32 39.52
CA SER A 420 -2.90 -11.96 39.88
C SER A 420 -2.13 -13.23 40.23
N THR A 421 -0.94 -13.39 39.65
CA THR A 421 -0.10 -14.59 39.84
C THR A 421 0.87 -14.46 41.01
N GLY A 422 1.11 -13.25 41.51
CA GLY A 422 2.21 -12.94 42.42
C GLY A 422 3.61 -13.08 41.81
N ILE A 423 3.72 -13.33 40.49
CA ILE A 423 4.99 -13.46 39.77
C ILE A 423 5.47 -12.08 39.34
N ALA A 424 6.70 -11.73 39.75
CA ALA A 424 7.33 -10.49 39.34
C ALA A 424 7.72 -10.52 37.84
N PRO A 425 7.53 -9.42 37.08
CA PRO A 425 7.97 -9.34 35.69
C PRO A 425 9.48 -9.57 35.53
N LEU A 426 9.88 -10.23 34.44
CA LEU A 426 11.30 -10.51 34.12
C LEU A 426 12.11 -9.22 33.93
N SER A 427 13.40 -9.24 34.27
CA SER A 427 14.33 -8.16 33.92
C SER A 427 14.63 -8.17 32.41
N ARG A 428 14.95 -7.00 31.84
CA ARG A 428 15.38 -6.89 30.42
C ARG A 428 16.56 -7.82 30.07
N ASP A 429 17.42 -8.13 31.05
CA ASP A 429 18.56 -9.03 30.86
C ASP A 429 18.18 -10.52 30.91
N GLY A 430 17.13 -10.89 31.65
CA GLY A 430 16.62 -12.25 31.74
C GLY A 430 15.93 -12.73 30.46
N ALA A 431 15.30 -11.81 29.71
CA ALA A 431 14.65 -12.13 28.43
C ALA A 431 15.64 -12.46 27.29
N ASN A 432 16.88 -11.97 27.39
CA ASN A 432 17.95 -12.26 26.43
C ASN A 432 18.85 -13.42 26.89
N GLY A 433 18.83 -13.81 28.17
CA GLY A 433 19.72 -14.81 28.75
C GLY A 433 19.44 -16.28 28.36
N GLN A 434 18.34 -16.56 27.66
CA GLN A 434 18.01 -17.90 27.15
C GLN A 434 17.76 -17.96 25.64
N VAL A 435 18.12 -16.91 24.89
CA VAL A 435 18.24 -17.03 23.43
C VAL A 435 19.65 -17.54 23.18
N PRO A 436 19.87 -18.80 22.75
CA PRO A 436 21.20 -19.18 22.29
C PRO A 436 21.54 -18.22 21.17
N ALA A 437 22.61 -17.45 21.33
CA ALA A 437 23.18 -16.70 20.23
C ALA A 437 23.37 -17.71 19.11
N VAL A 438 22.62 -17.54 18.02
CA VAL A 438 22.88 -18.27 16.77
C VAL A 438 24.30 -17.87 16.42
N GLN A 439 25.24 -18.76 16.71
CA GLN A 439 26.61 -18.61 16.27
C GLN A 439 26.53 -18.53 14.75
N ASN A 440 26.82 -17.35 14.21
CA ASN A 440 27.16 -17.22 12.81
C ASN A 440 28.46 -18.02 12.60
N SER A 441 28.33 -19.29 12.28
CA SER A 441 29.42 -20.03 11.64
C SER A 441 29.64 -19.40 10.26
N LYS A 442 30.85 -18.89 10.08
CA LYS A 442 31.37 -18.34 8.82
C LYS A 442 31.23 -19.29 7.65
#